data_AF-A0A167KD14-F1
#
_entry.id   AF-A0A167KD14-F1
#
_cell.length_a   1.000
_cell.length_b   1.000
_cell.length_c   1.000
_cell.angle_alpha   90.00
_cell.angle_beta   90.00
_cell.angle_gamma   90.00
#
_symmetry.space_group_name_H-M   'P 1'
#
loop_
_entity.id
_entity.type
_entity.pdbx_description
1 polymer ?
#
loop_
_entity_poly.entity_id
_entity_poly.type
_entity_poly.pdbx_seq_one_letter_code
_entity_poly.pdbx_strand_id
1 'polypeptide(L)'
;MKSVRLALINRQFDDQYTFELKGYLSLQQFCSALCLFNQATRQKPPPGNKLIWLGSLLTAWLFITVAIYSVWQQAKHPSVLLIIPLLIVLTSLVTLWRYRFKRLQFEHTILEICSRLNATENIRGINYRFSKNGLDLVSPTRTSFLCFKPVYAIIIEFDNRYTALTSQQFNDPSEDTFYPSYLGSPAPVHVVNTEKHPSMFYDSPHPLKSFD
;
A
#
# COMPACT_ATOMS: atom_id res chain seq x y z
N MET A 1 -22.33 6.66 4.58
CA MET A 1 -20.86 6.79 4.54
C MET A 1 -20.41 6.72 3.11
N LYS A 2 -19.53 7.63 2.69
CA LYS A 2 -18.88 7.56 1.37
C LYS A 2 -17.59 6.76 1.50
N SER A 3 -17.22 6.00 0.49
CA SER A 3 -15.93 5.29 0.51
C SER A 3 -15.30 5.22 -0.88
N VAL A 4 -13.99 5.36 -0.92
CA VAL A 4 -13.19 5.27 -2.13
C VAL A 4 -12.32 4.02 -2.06
N ARG A 5 -12.30 3.24 -3.14
CA ARG A 5 -11.52 2.01 -3.24
C ARG A 5 -10.33 2.19 -4.17
N LEU A 6 -9.14 1.99 -3.64
CA LEU A 6 -7.87 2.08 -4.35
C LEU A 6 -7.34 0.65 -4.55
N ALA A 7 -7.48 0.12 -5.76
CA ALA A 7 -7.07 -1.24 -6.07
C ALA A 7 -5.55 -1.35 -6.24
N LEU A 8 -4.96 -2.49 -5.85
CA LEU A 8 -3.55 -2.78 -6.09
C LEU A 8 -3.36 -3.33 -7.52
N ILE A 9 -2.82 -2.50 -8.40
CA ILE A 9 -2.55 -2.81 -9.81
C ILE A 9 -1.02 -2.78 -10.03
N ASN A 10 -0.46 -3.85 -10.58
CA ASN A 10 0.97 -3.93 -10.92
C ASN A 10 1.94 -3.51 -9.78
N ARG A 11 1.65 -3.93 -8.54
CA ARG A 11 2.42 -3.63 -7.32
C ARG A 11 2.37 -2.17 -6.86
N GLN A 12 1.39 -1.40 -7.33
CA GLN A 12 1.11 -0.06 -6.83
C GLN A 12 -0.39 0.08 -6.59
N PHE A 13 -0.77 0.81 -5.56
CA PHE A 13 -2.15 1.20 -5.35
C PHE A 13 -2.50 2.32 -6.33
N ASP A 14 -3.70 2.21 -6.89
CA ASP A 14 -4.28 3.21 -7.75
C ASP A 14 -4.26 4.59 -7.06
N ASP A 15 -3.75 5.58 -7.77
CA ASP A 15 -3.55 6.95 -7.29
C ASP A 15 -4.50 7.96 -7.92
N GLN A 16 -5.53 7.47 -8.62
CA GLN A 16 -6.59 8.32 -9.15
C GLN A 16 -7.34 9.05 -8.03
N TYR A 17 -7.06 10.33 -7.89
CA TYR A 17 -7.81 11.23 -7.00
C TYR A 17 -9.17 11.53 -7.63
N THR A 18 -10.24 10.97 -7.05
CA THR A 18 -11.60 11.17 -7.55
C THR A 18 -12.25 12.41 -6.92
N PHE A 19 -13.25 12.96 -7.61
CA PHE A 19 -14.02 14.12 -7.13
C PHE A 19 -14.65 13.88 -5.74
N GLU A 20 -14.88 12.62 -5.37
CA GLU A 20 -15.46 12.25 -4.08
C GLU A 20 -14.57 12.56 -2.87
N LEU A 21 -13.25 12.69 -3.06
CA LEU A 21 -12.32 13.11 -2.01
C LEU A 21 -12.32 14.63 -1.78
N LYS A 22 -12.83 15.41 -2.73
CA LYS A 22 -12.79 16.87 -2.68
C LYS A 22 -13.69 17.36 -1.54
N GLY A 23 -13.07 18.02 -0.56
CA GLY A 23 -13.74 18.53 0.64
C GLY A 23 -13.52 17.69 1.91
N TYR A 24 -12.99 16.47 1.79
CA TYR A 24 -12.65 15.64 2.95
C TYR A 24 -11.14 15.52 3.18
N LEU A 25 -10.36 15.38 2.11
CA LEU A 25 -8.92 15.19 2.17
C LEU A 25 -8.23 16.07 1.11
N SER A 26 -7.21 16.83 1.52
CA SER A 26 -6.44 17.62 0.56
C SER A 26 -5.68 16.71 -0.40
N LEU A 27 -5.47 17.17 -1.65
CA LEU A 27 -4.72 16.40 -2.65
C LEU A 27 -3.33 16.02 -2.14
N GLN A 28 -2.66 16.93 -1.43
CA GLN A 28 -1.33 16.69 -0.86
C GLN A 28 -1.34 15.58 0.19
N GLN A 29 -2.33 15.57 1.09
CA GLN A 29 -2.47 14.53 2.12
C GLN A 29 -2.80 13.17 1.51
N PHE A 30 -3.64 13.16 0.47
CA PHE A 30 -3.92 11.94 -0.28
C PHE A 30 -2.67 11.36 -0.94
N CYS A 31 -1.93 12.19 -1.68
CA CYS A 31 -0.71 11.78 -2.36
C CYS A 31 0.36 11.32 -1.37
N SER A 32 0.50 11.96 -0.21
CA SER A 32 1.48 11.53 0.80
C SER A 32 1.11 10.18 1.41
N ALA A 33 -0.16 9.95 1.75
CA ALA A 33 -0.65 8.66 2.26
C ALA A 33 -0.46 7.55 1.22
N LEU A 34 -0.79 7.81 -0.04
CA LEU A 34 -0.58 6.84 -1.12
C LEU A 34 0.90 6.56 -1.40
N CYS A 35 1.75 7.58 -1.35
CA CYS A 35 3.19 7.41 -1.49
C CYS A 35 3.72 6.47 -0.40
N LEU A 36 3.25 6.62 0.84
CA LEU A 36 3.59 5.74 1.95
C LEU A 36 3.18 4.28 1.68
N PHE A 37 1.95 4.05 1.22
CA PHE A 37 1.48 2.70 0.86
C PHE A 37 2.26 2.10 -0.31
N ASN A 38 2.54 2.89 -1.34
CA ASN A 38 3.30 2.46 -2.51
C ASN A 38 4.77 2.17 -2.17
N GLN A 39 5.37 2.97 -1.28
CA GLN A 39 6.70 2.71 -0.74
C GLN A 39 6.74 1.40 0.05
N ALA A 40 5.76 1.17 0.92
CA ALA A 40 5.65 -0.08 1.68
C ALA A 40 5.48 -1.30 0.77
N THR A 41 4.67 -1.15 -0.28
CA THR A 41 4.45 -2.20 -1.30
C THR A 41 5.72 -2.50 -2.09
N ARG A 42 6.55 -1.50 -2.38
CA ARG A 42 7.85 -1.69 -3.04
C ARG A 42 8.85 -2.42 -2.14
N GLN A 43 8.90 -2.06 -0.85
CA GLN A 43 9.79 -2.71 0.12
C GLN A 43 9.40 -4.16 0.41
N LYS A 44 8.09 -4.42 0.56
CA LYS A 44 7.54 -5.74 0.88
C LYS A 44 6.45 -6.08 -0.12
N PRO A 45 6.79 -6.55 -1.34
CA PRO A 45 5.79 -6.80 -2.36
C PRO A 45 4.90 -8.00 -1.98
N PRO A 46 3.62 -8.00 -2.40
CA PRO A 46 2.76 -9.16 -2.26
C PRO A 46 3.37 -10.36 -3.01
N PRO A 47 3.05 -11.59 -2.59
CA PRO A 47 3.47 -12.77 -3.34
C PRO A 47 2.95 -12.65 -4.78
N GLY A 48 3.84 -12.93 -5.74
CA GLY A 48 3.51 -12.89 -7.16
C GLY A 48 2.45 -13.92 -7.56
N ASN A 49 2.22 -14.06 -8.86
CA ASN A 49 1.26 -15.01 -9.41
C ASN A 49 1.53 -16.44 -8.87
N LYS A 50 0.49 -17.13 -8.40
CA LYS A 50 0.56 -18.54 -7.95
C LYS A 50 1.15 -19.46 -9.02
N LEU A 51 0.91 -19.17 -10.30
CA LEU A 51 1.48 -19.94 -11.41
C LEU A 51 3.01 -19.87 -11.46
N ILE A 52 3.60 -18.72 -11.13
CA ILE A 52 5.07 -18.58 -11.09
C ILE A 52 5.63 -19.44 -9.95
N TRP A 53 4.97 -19.43 -8.79
CA TRP A 53 5.36 -20.27 -7.65
C TRP A 53 5.22 -21.76 -7.95
N LEU A 54 4.10 -22.17 -8.56
CA LEU A 54 3.88 -23.55 -8.99
C LEU A 54 4.92 -23.98 -10.04
N GLY A 55 5.19 -23.14 -11.03
CA GLY A 55 6.23 -23.36 -12.03
C GLY A 55 7.60 -23.54 -11.39
N SER A 56 7.97 -22.66 -10.45
CA SER A 56 9.25 -22.77 -9.72
C SER A 56 9.36 -24.06 -8.90
N LEU A 57 8.24 -24.53 -8.34
CA LEU A 57 8.17 -25.77 -7.58
C LEU A 57 8.36 -26.99 -8.50
N LEU A 58 7.67 -27.01 -9.64
CA LEU A 58 7.81 -28.07 -10.64
C LEU A 58 9.24 -28.13 -11.20
N THR A 59 9.85 -26.99 -11.50
CA THR A 59 11.26 -26.96 -11.93
C THR A 59 12.21 -27.47 -10.86
N ALA A 60 11.95 -27.15 -9.58
CA ALA A 60 12.76 -27.67 -8.49
C ALA A 60 12.62 -29.19 -8.33
N TRP A 61 11.40 -29.73 -8.48
CA TRP A 61 11.18 -31.18 -8.45
C TRP A 61 11.91 -31.89 -9.59
N LEU A 62 11.84 -31.36 -10.82
CA LEU A 62 12.58 -31.91 -11.96
C LEU A 62 14.10 -31.90 -11.73
N PHE A 63 14.62 -30.83 -11.14
CA PHE A 63 16.05 -30.77 -10.81
C PHE A 63 16.44 -31.81 -9.76
N ILE A 64 15.62 -32.00 -8.71
CA ILE A 64 15.83 -33.00 -7.67
C ILE A 64 15.81 -34.42 -8.25
N THR A 65 14.84 -34.74 -9.11
CA THR A 65 14.75 -36.08 -9.69
C THR A 65 15.92 -36.38 -10.62
N VAL A 66 16.35 -35.42 -11.46
CA VAL A 66 17.53 -35.56 -12.33
C VAL A 66 18.81 -35.72 -11.52
N ALA A 67 18.98 -34.94 -10.45
CA ALA A 67 20.15 -35.03 -9.57
C ALA A 67 20.22 -36.40 -8.87
N ILE A 68 19.12 -36.86 -8.27
CA ILE A 68 19.08 -38.16 -7.60
C ILE A 68 19.27 -39.31 -8.61
N TYR A 69 18.69 -39.21 -9.80
CA TYR A 69 18.87 -40.20 -10.85
C TYR A 69 20.34 -40.31 -11.27
N SER A 70 21.03 -39.17 -11.40
CA SER A 70 22.46 -39.12 -11.73
C SER A 70 23.32 -39.79 -10.65
N VAL A 71 23.00 -39.56 -9.36
CA VAL A 71 23.66 -40.23 -8.22
C VAL A 71 23.36 -41.74 -8.22
N TRP A 72 22.13 -42.13 -8.50
CA TRP A 72 21.72 -43.52 -8.55
C TRP A 72 22.48 -44.31 -9.63
N GLN A 73 22.71 -43.70 -10.81
CA GLN A 73 23.51 -44.30 -11.89
C GLN A 73 24.95 -44.59 -11.45
N GLN A 74 25.54 -43.73 -10.62
CA GLN A 74 26.90 -43.90 -10.12
C GLN A 74 26.97 -44.91 -8.97
N ALA A 75 26.06 -44.81 -8.00
CA ALA A 75 26.12 -45.57 -6.76
C ALA A 75 25.49 -46.98 -6.86
N LYS A 76 24.57 -47.22 -7.81
CA LYS A 76 23.81 -48.47 -7.99
C LYS A 76 23.07 -48.98 -6.74
N HIS A 77 22.94 -48.17 -5.69
CA HIS A 77 22.21 -48.51 -4.49
C HIS A 77 20.73 -48.11 -4.62
N PRO A 78 19.76 -49.05 -4.53
CA PRO A 78 18.34 -48.76 -4.73
C PRO A 78 17.73 -47.90 -3.62
N SER A 79 18.33 -47.88 -2.43
CA SER A 79 17.92 -47.05 -1.29
C SER A 79 17.93 -45.56 -1.60
N VAL A 80 18.75 -45.11 -2.56
CA VAL A 80 18.85 -43.71 -2.98
C VAL A 80 17.51 -43.21 -3.57
N LEU A 81 16.72 -44.07 -4.21
CA LEU A 81 15.43 -43.69 -4.79
C LEU A 81 14.36 -43.39 -3.73
N LEU A 82 14.49 -43.95 -2.51
CA LEU A 82 13.57 -43.69 -1.40
C LEU A 82 13.68 -42.24 -0.88
N ILE A 83 14.76 -41.53 -1.19
CA ILE A 83 15.00 -40.14 -0.75
C ILE A 83 14.17 -39.15 -1.58
N ILE A 84 13.81 -39.50 -2.83
CA ILE A 84 13.05 -38.64 -3.76
C ILE A 84 11.75 -38.10 -3.14
N PRO A 85 10.81 -38.94 -2.65
CA PRO A 85 9.55 -38.44 -2.10
C PRO A 85 9.77 -37.53 -0.89
N LEU A 86 10.79 -37.80 -0.06
CA LEU A 86 11.12 -36.98 1.11
C LEU A 86 11.57 -35.57 0.70
N LEU A 87 12.45 -35.46 -0.30
CA LEU A 87 12.88 -34.14 -0.81
C LEU A 87 11.76 -33.40 -1.54
N ILE A 88 10.90 -34.10 -2.28
CA ILE A 88 9.72 -33.49 -2.93
C ILE A 88 8.79 -32.88 -1.86
N VAL A 89 8.48 -33.62 -0.79
CA VAL A 89 7.64 -33.12 0.30
C VAL A 89 8.31 -31.94 1.01
N LEU A 90 9.60 -32.05 1.33
CA LEU A 90 10.34 -30.98 2.02
C LEU A 90 10.37 -29.69 1.19
N THR A 91 10.69 -29.78 -0.10
CA THR A 91 10.71 -28.60 -0.99
C THR A 91 9.34 -27.99 -1.18
N SER A 92 8.28 -28.80 -1.20
CA SER A 92 6.89 -28.33 -1.23
C SER A 92 6.53 -27.54 0.02
N LEU A 93 6.84 -28.07 1.20
CA LEU A 93 6.60 -27.41 2.49
C LEU A 93 7.36 -26.10 2.59
N VAL A 94 8.64 -26.08 2.23
CA VAL A 94 9.48 -24.87 2.24
C VAL A 94 8.91 -23.81 1.30
N THR A 95 8.49 -24.20 0.09
CA THR A 95 7.91 -23.28 -0.89
C THR A 95 6.58 -22.70 -0.41
N LEU A 96 5.70 -23.54 0.15
CA LEU A 96 4.43 -23.11 0.72
C LEU A 96 4.63 -22.18 1.92
N TRP A 97 5.57 -22.50 2.81
CA TRP A 97 5.90 -21.66 3.96
C TRP A 97 6.45 -20.30 3.52
N ARG A 98 7.39 -20.27 2.58
CA ARG A 98 7.92 -19.02 2.01
C ARG A 98 6.84 -18.17 1.36
N TYR A 99 5.94 -18.79 0.59
CA TYR A 99 4.80 -18.09 -0.01
C TYR A 99 3.90 -17.45 1.07
N ARG A 100 3.54 -18.22 2.11
CA ARG A 100 2.72 -17.74 3.22
C ARG A 100 3.40 -16.64 4.00
N PHE A 101 4.69 -16.77 4.28
CA PHE A 101 5.45 -15.79 5.03
C PHE A 101 5.51 -14.44 4.31
N LYS A 102 5.86 -14.42 3.01
CA LYS A 102 5.86 -13.20 2.20
C LYS A 102 4.50 -12.50 2.17
N ARG A 103 3.42 -13.29 2.06
CA ARG A 103 2.06 -12.78 2.12
C ARG A 103 1.75 -12.11 3.45
N LEU A 104 2.03 -12.78 4.56
CA LEU A 104 1.77 -12.26 5.90
C LEU A 104 2.58 -10.99 6.16
N GLN A 105 3.84 -10.96 5.74
CA GLN A 105 4.72 -9.81 5.92
C GLN A 105 4.20 -8.56 5.18
N PHE A 106 3.71 -8.73 3.95
CA PHE A 106 3.05 -7.67 3.20
C PHE A 106 1.77 -7.21 3.90
N GLU A 107 0.85 -8.13 4.19
CA GLU A 107 -0.46 -7.81 4.78
C GLU A 107 -0.29 -7.09 6.14
N HIS A 108 0.64 -7.55 6.99
CA HIS A 108 0.94 -6.91 8.26
C HIS A 108 1.46 -5.48 8.09
N THR A 109 2.35 -5.25 7.12
CA THR A 109 2.94 -3.90 6.92
C THR A 109 1.88 -2.90 6.45
N ILE A 110 0.99 -3.32 5.56
CA ILE A 110 -0.11 -2.46 5.10
C ILE A 110 -1.11 -2.19 6.23
N LEU A 111 -1.45 -3.20 7.04
CA LEU A 111 -2.33 -3.04 8.20
C LEU A 111 -1.74 -2.11 9.26
N GLU A 112 -0.43 -2.19 9.50
CA GLU A 112 0.27 -1.29 10.40
C GLU A 112 0.17 0.17 9.92
N ILE A 113 0.35 0.41 8.62
CA ILE A 113 0.20 1.75 8.03
C ILE A 113 -1.24 2.24 8.16
N CYS A 114 -2.24 1.40 7.86
CA CYS A 114 -3.64 1.74 8.07
C CYS A 114 -3.91 2.13 9.54
N SER A 115 -3.39 1.36 10.50
CA SER A 115 -3.54 1.65 11.93
C SER A 115 -2.94 3.01 12.32
N ARG A 116 -1.74 3.34 11.80
CA ARG A 116 -1.08 4.62 12.08
C ARG A 116 -1.83 5.80 11.46
N LEU A 117 -2.29 5.67 10.21
CA LEU A 117 -3.09 6.70 9.55
C LEU A 117 -4.45 6.87 10.22
N ASN A 118 -5.09 5.79 10.66
CA ASN A 118 -6.35 5.86 11.40
C ASN A 118 -6.18 6.57 12.73
N ALA A 119 -5.09 6.32 13.45
CA ALA A 119 -4.83 7.03 14.70
C ALA A 119 -4.75 8.56 14.50
N THR A 120 -4.27 9.04 13.35
CA THR A 120 -4.13 10.46 13.06
C THR A 120 -5.36 11.08 12.37
N GLU A 121 -6.04 10.33 11.49
CA GLU A 121 -7.09 10.86 10.62
C GLU A 121 -8.52 10.49 11.08
N ASN A 122 -8.68 9.56 12.03
CA ASN A 122 -10.00 9.19 12.56
C ASN A 122 -10.70 10.36 13.27
N ILE A 123 -9.95 11.31 13.84
CA ILE A 123 -10.51 12.54 14.43
C ILE A 123 -11.18 13.44 13.39
N ARG A 124 -10.82 13.30 12.10
CA ARG A 124 -11.45 14.02 10.97
C ARG A 124 -12.56 13.19 10.32
N GLY A 125 -12.89 12.02 10.88
CA GLY A 125 -13.85 11.09 10.29
C GLY A 125 -13.33 10.33 9.08
N ILE A 126 -12.01 10.19 8.91
CA ILE A 126 -11.40 9.45 7.80
C ILE A 126 -10.84 8.14 8.33
N ASN A 127 -11.26 7.01 7.74
CA ASN A 127 -10.86 5.68 8.15
C ASN A 127 -10.29 4.88 6.97
N TYR A 128 -9.06 4.42 7.10
CA TYR A 128 -8.35 3.56 6.16
C TYR A 128 -8.56 2.10 6.54
N ARG A 129 -9.08 1.31 5.61
CA ARG A 129 -9.30 -0.13 5.76
C ARG A 129 -8.60 -0.89 4.64
N PHE A 130 -7.87 -1.92 5.02
CA PHE A 130 -7.28 -2.85 4.06
C PHE A 130 -8.29 -3.94 3.70
N SER A 131 -8.55 -4.14 2.40
CA SER A 131 -9.46 -5.17 1.90
C SER A 131 -8.76 -6.17 1.00
N LYS A 132 -9.20 -7.42 1.11
CA LYS A 132 -8.58 -8.57 0.47
C LYS A 132 -9.64 -9.37 -0.28
N ASN A 133 -9.38 -9.62 -1.56
CA ASN A 133 -10.27 -10.30 -2.50
C ASN A 133 -11.65 -9.65 -2.67
N GLY A 134 -11.81 -8.39 -2.28
CA GLY A 134 -13.11 -7.71 -2.32
C GLY A 134 -14.17 -8.36 -1.42
N LEU A 135 -13.78 -9.19 -0.44
CA LEU A 135 -14.68 -9.87 0.49
C LEU A 135 -15.58 -8.91 1.28
N ASP A 136 -15.15 -7.66 1.45
CA ASP A 136 -15.91 -6.63 2.18
C ASP A 136 -16.95 -5.91 1.33
N LEU A 137 -16.93 -6.09 0.00
CA LEU A 137 -17.94 -5.52 -0.89
C LEU A 137 -18.97 -6.58 -1.24
N VAL A 138 -20.21 -6.32 -0.83
CA VAL A 138 -21.43 -7.01 -1.25
C VAL A 138 -21.67 -6.73 -2.75
N SER A 139 -20.77 -7.20 -3.61
CA SER A 139 -20.96 -7.21 -5.05
C SER A 139 -20.96 -8.67 -5.48
N PRO A 140 -22.13 -9.25 -5.80
CA PRO A 140 -22.28 -10.69 -6.05
C PRO A 140 -21.69 -11.13 -7.39
N THR A 141 -21.21 -10.20 -8.21
CA THR A 141 -20.73 -10.46 -9.57
C THR A 141 -19.21 -10.56 -9.61
N ARG A 142 -18.70 -11.77 -9.33
CA ARG A 142 -17.49 -12.42 -9.89
C ARG A 142 -16.78 -13.27 -8.85
N THR A 143 -17.46 -14.32 -8.39
CA THR A 143 -16.83 -15.56 -7.95
C THR A 143 -16.20 -16.25 -9.16
N SER A 144 -15.08 -15.71 -9.66
CA SER A 144 -14.20 -16.49 -10.53
C SER A 144 -13.44 -17.45 -9.62
N PHE A 145 -13.95 -18.67 -9.50
CA PHE A 145 -13.35 -19.78 -8.75
C PHE A 145 -11.90 -20.10 -9.18
N LEU A 146 -11.42 -19.50 -10.27
CA LEU A 146 -10.07 -19.61 -10.81
C LEU A 146 -9.21 -18.36 -10.59
N CYS A 147 -9.57 -17.41 -9.73
CA CYS A 147 -8.76 -16.21 -9.54
C CYS A 147 -7.44 -16.54 -8.80
N PHE A 148 -6.40 -16.86 -9.57
CA PHE A 148 -5.06 -17.19 -9.09
C PHE A 148 -4.30 -15.99 -8.51
N LYS A 149 -4.87 -14.77 -8.59
CA LYS A 149 -4.25 -13.54 -8.09
C LYS A 149 -5.05 -12.97 -6.91
N PRO A 150 -4.44 -12.78 -5.72
CA PRO A 150 -5.10 -12.06 -4.65
C PRO A 150 -5.35 -10.60 -5.09
N VAL A 151 -6.57 -10.11 -4.88
CA VAL A 151 -6.93 -8.72 -5.21
C VAL A 151 -6.88 -7.91 -3.92
N TYR A 152 -5.87 -7.05 -3.79
CA TYR A 152 -5.74 -6.16 -2.64
C TYR A 152 -6.30 -4.79 -2.97
N ALA A 153 -6.89 -4.13 -1.98
CA ALA A 153 -7.34 -2.75 -2.11
C ALA A 153 -7.24 -2.03 -0.76
N ILE A 154 -7.05 -0.72 -0.80
CA ILE A 154 -7.24 0.16 0.34
C ILE A 154 -8.60 0.83 0.15
N ILE A 155 -9.41 0.83 1.19
CA ILE A 155 -10.70 1.50 1.24
C ILE A 155 -10.53 2.69 2.17
N ILE A 156 -10.84 3.88 1.70
CA ILE A 156 -10.88 5.09 2.51
C ILE A 156 -12.36 5.40 2.75
N GLU A 157 -12.80 5.33 3.99
CA GLU A 157 -14.17 5.58 4.42
C GLU A 157 -14.25 6.98 5.06
N PHE A 158 -15.28 7.73 4.69
CA PHE A 158 -15.57 9.07 5.21
C PHE A 158 -16.86 9.06 6.03
N ASP A 159 -16.75 9.46 7.29
CA ASP A 159 -17.86 9.66 8.20
C ASP A 159 -18.39 11.09 8.12
N ASN A 160 -19.57 11.25 7.53
CA ASN A 160 -20.22 12.56 7.34
C ASN A 160 -20.62 13.24 8.66
N ARG A 161 -20.62 12.53 9.79
CA ARG A 161 -20.97 13.11 11.10
C ARG A 161 -20.00 14.22 11.51
N TYR A 162 -18.72 14.11 11.14
CA TYR A 162 -17.72 15.12 11.46
C TYR A 162 -17.89 16.39 10.62
N THR A 163 -18.30 16.24 9.35
CA THR A 163 -18.57 17.37 8.45
C THR A 163 -19.78 18.19 8.92
N ALA A 164 -20.80 17.53 9.50
CA ALA A 164 -21.97 18.21 10.06
C ALA A 164 -21.59 19.15 11.23
N LEU A 165 -20.71 18.71 12.12
CA LEU A 165 -20.24 19.51 13.26
C LEU A 165 -19.46 20.75 12.81
N THR A 166 -18.56 20.61 11.83
CA THR A 166 -17.79 21.75 11.32
C THR A 166 -18.68 22.74 10.57
N SER A 167 -19.69 22.27 9.84
CA SER A 167 -20.64 23.14 9.13
C SER A 167 -21.55 23.93 10.06
N GLN A 168 -21.89 23.39 11.24
CA GLN A 168 -22.69 24.11 12.25
C GLN A 168 -21.88 25.16 12.99
N GLN A 169 -20.58 24.94 13.18
CA GLN A 169 -19.73 25.85 13.94
C GLN A 169 -19.30 27.11 13.15
N PHE A 170 -19.47 27.12 11.82
CA PHE A 170 -19.19 28.27 10.95
C PHE A 170 -20.44 28.91 10.35
N ASN A 171 -21.63 28.32 10.55
CA ASN A 171 -22.90 28.96 10.23
C ASN A 171 -23.46 29.63 11.48
N ASP A 172 -22.73 30.60 12.04
CA ASP A 172 -23.38 31.63 12.84
C ASP A 172 -23.89 32.69 11.85
N PRO A 173 -25.23 32.85 11.68
CA PRO A 173 -25.76 33.95 10.91
C PRO A 173 -25.71 35.21 11.78
N SER A 174 -24.54 35.81 11.94
CA SER A 174 -24.41 37.20 12.37
C SER A 174 -24.34 38.12 11.15
N GLU A 175 -25.38 38.06 10.30
CA GLU A 175 -25.75 39.22 9.47
C GLU A 175 -26.36 40.27 10.38
N ASP A 176 -25.50 41.01 11.08
CA ASP A 176 -25.76 42.38 11.50
C ASP A 176 -24.42 43.01 11.85
N THR A 177 -23.69 43.45 10.84
CA THR A 177 -22.58 44.38 11.06
C THR A 177 -22.56 45.42 9.94
N PHE A 178 -23.19 46.54 10.29
CA PHE A 178 -22.96 47.88 9.76
C PHE A 178 -21.54 48.07 9.21
N TYR A 179 -21.45 48.50 7.95
CA TYR A 179 -20.23 49.10 7.41
C TYR A 179 -19.94 50.43 8.13
N PRO A 180 -18.79 50.62 8.79
CA PRO A 180 -18.32 51.95 9.08
C PRO A 180 -17.54 52.49 7.87
N SER A 181 -18.09 53.53 7.26
CA SER A 181 -17.42 54.35 6.24
C SER A 181 -16.04 54.81 6.73
N TYR A 182 -15.02 54.48 5.96
CA TYR A 182 -13.66 54.98 6.14
C TYR A 182 -13.59 56.47 5.80
N LEU A 183 -13.23 57.32 6.77
CA LEU A 183 -12.71 58.65 6.51
C LEU A 183 -11.48 58.92 7.40
N GLY A 184 -10.30 58.83 6.77
CA GLY A 184 -9.10 59.61 7.08
C GLY A 184 -8.31 59.33 8.36
N SER A 185 -7.14 58.68 8.23
CA SER A 185 -5.85 59.24 8.65
C SER A 185 -4.67 58.31 8.28
N PRO A 186 -3.45 58.84 8.04
CA PRO A 186 -2.37 58.11 7.36
C PRO A 186 -1.46 57.31 8.32
N ALA A 187 -0.86 56.28 7.73
CA ALA A 187 0.30 55.43 8.10
C ALA A 187 0.97 55.59 9.50
N PRO A 188 1.55 54.47 9.99
CA PRO A 188 3.00 54.36 9.82
C PRO A 188 3.46 53.01 9.26
N VAL A 189 4.50 53.13 8.45
CA VAL A 189 5.33 52.05 7.89
C VAL A 189 5.97 51.27 9.04
N HIS A 190 5.70 49.97 9.14
CA HIS A 190 6.53 49.04 9.90
C HIS A 190 7.16 48.03 8.96
N VAL A 191 8.45 48.26 8.71
CA VAL A 191 9.40 47.30 8.14
C VAL A 191 9.52 46.13 9.12
N VAL A 192 9.19 44.92 8.70
CA VAL A 192 9.53 43.69 9.42
C VAL A 192 10.30 42.77 8.48
N ASN A 193 11.52 42.48 8.94
CA ASN A 193 12.56 41.68 8.30
C ASN A 193 12.06 40.36 7.71
N THR A 194 12.37 40.17 6.43
CA THR A 194 12.55 38.86 5.80
C THR A 194 13.74 38.15 6.43
N GLU A 195 13.50 37.26 7.39
CA GLU A 195 14.48 36.25 7.77
C GLU A 195 14.57 35.16 6.70
N LYS A 196 15.76 35.10 6.11
CA LYS A 196 16.27 34.05 5.23
C LYS A 196 16.04 32.67 5.84
N HIS A 197 15.19 31.86 5.22
CA HIS A 197 15.27 30.41 5.39
C HIS A 197 16.37 29.85 4.46
N PRO A 198 17.32 29.06 4.97
CA PRO A 198 18.39 28.49 4.16
C PRO A 198 17.86 27.45 3.18
N SER A 199 18.22 27.64 1.91
CA SER A 199 18.09 26.69 0.82
C SER A 199 18.83 25.39 1.15
N MET A 200 18.10 24.30 1.39
CA MET A 200 18.69 22.96 1.33
C MET A 200 19.02 22.64 -0.13
N PHE A 201 20.31 22.70 -0.44
CA PHE A 201 20.90 22.15 -1.64
C PHE A 201 20.59 20.66 -1.73
N TYR A 202 20.02 20.24 -2.87
CA TYR A 202 20.02 18.85 -3.30
C TYR A 202 21.43 18.52 -3.81
N ASP A 203 22.18 17.73 -3.05
CA ASP A 203 23.36 17.03 -3.58
C ASP A 203 22.95 15.70 -4.22
N SER A 204 23.11 15.65 -5.54
CA SER A 204 23.32 14.45 -6.35
C SER A 204 23.96 14.91 -7.67
N PRO A 205 24.80 14.11 -8.36
CA PRO A 205 25.20 12.71 -8.13
C PRO A 205 26.72 12.44 -8.25
N HIS A 206 27.19 11.26 -7.80
CA HIS A 206 28.46 10.68 -8.28
C HIS A 206 28.18 9.39 -9.06
N PRO A 207 28.66 9.27 -10.32
CA PRO A 207 28.64 8.01 -11.06
C PRO A 207 29.97 7.25 -10.95
N LEU A 208 29.84 5.92 -10.90
CA LEU A 208 30.68 4.87 -11.50
C LEU A 208 32.20 4.88 -11.22
N LYS A 209 32.64 3.86 -10.46
CA LYS A 209 33.95 3.22 -10.65
C LYS A 209 33.74 1.90 -11.39
N SER A 210 34.29 1.83 -12.60
CA SER A 210 34.62 0.59 -13.31
C SER A 210 35.74 -0.13 -12.56
N PHE A 211 35.63 -1.45 -12.43
CA PHE A 211 36.75 -2.32 -12.14
C PHE A 211 36.94 -3.22 -13.36
N ASP A 212 38.19 -3.20 -13.84
CA ASP A 212 38.77 -4.19 -14.75
C ASP A 212 38.82 -5.59 -14.13
#